data_AF-B4D0J6-F1
#
_entry.id   AF-B4D0J6-F1
#
_cell.length_a   1.000
_cell.length_b   1.000
_cell.length_c   1.000
_cell.angle_alpha   90.00
_cell.angle_beta   90.00
_cell.angle_gamma   90.00
#
_symmetry.space_group_name_H-M   'P 1'
#
loop_
_entity.id
_entity.type
_entity.pdbx_description
1 polymer ?
#
loop_
_entity_poly.entity_id
_entity_poly.type
_entity_poly.pdbx_seq_one_letter_code
_entity_poly.pdbx_strand_id
1 'polypeptide(L)'
;MFPRTTVVTLAVLALSTRAVVAADDGMEFFEKKVRPLLVERCYECHSPDKKVKGGLRLDIRDGWVKGGDTGPAIVPGEPDKSLLISAVRYKDRDLQMPEKRKLPDEEIAILEQWVKMGAPDPRTGTVVAAAAPATKKQVGLSIAEGKKFWCYVPVNNPAIPAVKDTAWPRSDIDRFILAKIEAAHLQPAPDASPEALVRRVYYDLIGLPPTPEEIDAFLRACSDGKDDGTTGQSDTERGRQPGVSLSSPKAHQALADLVDHLLASPQFGEAWGQRWLDVARFAESSGGGRTLLFKDAWRYRDYVIEAFNHDVPFDRFTREQLAGDLLPRAHVGRSAPPDHGHGFPGARPDELRRTGQATAPLRRHRRADRHHRQGFPRPDHWLRAVPRSQIRSHPTARLLRHGGHPRLHAHAAQLHR
;
A
#
# COMPACT_ATOMS: atom_id res chain seq x y z
N MET A 1 92.01 49.01 -12.07
CA MET A 1 91.75 49.13 -13.51
C MET A 1 90.90 47.93 -13.95
N PHE A 2 89.61 48.17 -14.26
CA PHE A 2 88.61 47.40 -15.06
C PHE A 2 88.38 45.86 -14.81
N PRO A 3 87.18 45.30 -15.13
CA PRO A 3 85.80 45.74 -14.84
C PRO A 3 84.80 44.57 -14.54
N ARG A 4 83.49 44.91 -14.45
CA ARG A 4 82.28 44.20 -14.96
C ARG A 4 81.24 43.56 -13.99
N THR A 5 80.09 44.27 -13.93
CA THR A 5 78.67 43.84 -14.13
C THR A 5 77.89 43.00 -13.10
N THR A 6 76.98 43.69 -12.40
CA THR A 6 75.50 43.64 -12.45
C THR A 6 74.73 42.38 -12.91
N VAL A 7 73.58 42.15 -12.22
CA VAL A 7 72.29 41.51 -12.59
C VAL A 7 71.98 40.29 -11.69
N VAL A 8 71.17 40.40 -10.63
CA VAL A 8 69.73 40.74 -10.47
C VAL A 8 68.80 39.53 -10.67
N THR A 9 68.06 39.24 -9.59
CA THR A 9 66.81 38.45 -9.47
C THR A 9 66.83 36.95 -9.76
N LEU A 10 66.90 36.16 -8.68
CA LEU A 10 66.25 34.86 -8.58
C LEU A 10 65.03 35.01 -7.66
N ALA A 11 63.89 35.45 -8.21
CA ALA A 11 62.64 35.54 -7.45
C ALA A 11 61.41 35.47 -8.35
N VAL A 12 61.20 34.38 -9.09
CA VAL A 12 59.84 33.94 -9.47
C VAL A 12 59.88 32.42 -9.68
N LEU A 13 59.50 31.63 -8.68
CA LEU A 13 58.90 30.29 -8.90
C LEU A 13 58.17 29.80 -7.64
N ALA A 14 57.23 30.59 -7.12
CA ALA A 14 56.39 30.19 -5.98
C ALA A 14 54.89 30.47 -6.20
N LEU A 15 54.43 30.46 -7.47
CA LEU A 15 53.03 30.77 -7.80
C LEU A 15 52.22 29.61 -8.40
N SER A 16 52.76 28.40 -8.51
CA SER A 16 52.08 27.31 -9.24
C SER A 16 51.42 26.24 -8.36
N THR A 17 51.72 26.14 -7.06
CA THR A 17 51.14 25.10 -6.20
C THR A 17 49.76 25.44 -5.63
N ARG A 18 49.38 26.72 -5.57
CA ARG A 18 48.10 27.13 -4.94
C ARG A 18 46.87 26.92 -5.83
N ALA A 19 47.04 26.91 -7.15
CA ALA A 19 45.92 26.80 -8.10
C ALA A 19 45.38 25.36 -8.22
N VAL A 20 46.24 24.35 -8.08
CA VAL A 20 45.85 22.93 -8.26
C VAL A 20 45.00 22.44 -7.07
N VAL A 21 45.37 22.80 -5.84
CA VAL A 21 44.63 22.39 -4.62
C VAL A 21 43.23 23.03 -4.57
N ALA A 22 43.10 24.30 -4.97
CA ALA A 22 41.81 25.00 -5.02
C ALA A 22 40.85 24.43 -6.09
N ALA A 23 41.39 23.83 -7.15
CA ALA A 23 40.59 23.19 -8.19
C ALA A 23 39.98 21.87 -7.69
N ASP A 24 40.72 21.06 -6.94
CA ASP A 24 40.23 19.81 -6.35
C ASP A 24 39.14 20.06 -5.29
N ASP A 25 39.33 21.04 -4.41
CA ASP A 25 38.32 21.45 -3.41
C ASP A 25 37.02 21.93 -4.07
N GLY A 26 37.13 22.63 -5.21
CA GLY A 26 35.99 23.09 -5.99
C GLY A 26 35.18 21.97 -6.62
N MET A 27 35.86 20.96 -7.16
CA MET A 27 35.18 19.79 -7.75
C MET A 27 34.50 18.95 -6.67
N GLU A 28 35.14 18.75 -5.51
CA GLU A 28 34.53 18.05 -4.39
C GLU A 28 33.30 18.79 -3.85
N PHE A 29 33.37 20.11 -3.72
CA PHE A 29 32.23 20.94 -3.33
C PHE A 29 31.07 20.80 -4.30
N PHE A 30 31.36 20.79 -5.60
CA PHE A 30 30.35 20.57 -6.63
C PHE A 30 29.66 19.21 -6.44
N GLU A 31 30.41 18.12 -6.34
CA GLU A 31 29.86 16.77 -6.22
C GLU A 31 29.04 16.55 -4.94
N LYS A 32 29.53 17.06 -3.79
CA LYS A 32 28.90 16.81 -2.49
C LYS A 32 27.75 17.76 -2.17
N LYS A 33 27.77 18.99 -2.70
CA LYS A 33 26.82 20.05 -2.29
C LYS A 33 25.97 20.57 -3.44
N VAL A 34 26.56 20.82 -4.60
CA VAL A 34 25.87 21.48 -5.73
C VAL A 34 25.08 20.49 -6.57
N ARG A 35 25.70 19.36 -6.96
CA ARG A 35 25.05 18.35 -7.82
C ARG A 35 23.76 17.79 -7.20
N PRO A 36 23.70 17.39 -5.92
CA PRO A 36 22.45 16.91 -5.32
C PRO A 36 21.35 17.97 -5.34
N LEU A 37 21.71 19.24 -5.11
CA LEU A 37 20.78 20.35 -5.12
C LEU A 37 20.22 20.62 -6.52
N LEU A 38 21.06 20.62 -7.56
CA LEU A 38 20.62 20.76 -8.95
C LEU A 38 19.68 19.62 -9.38
N VAL A 39 20.00 18.38 -8.99
CA VAL A 39 19.16 17.20 -9.26
C VAL A 39 17.79 17.33 -8.60
N GLU A 40 17.74 17.71 -7.32
CA GLU A 40 16.50 17.75 -6.55
C GLU A 40 15.62 18.96 -6.90
N ARG A 41 16.22 20.14 -7.12
CA ARG A 41 15.49 21.41 -7.24
C ARG A 41 15.37 21.94 -8.66
N CYS A 42 16.29 21.60 -9.55
CA CYS A 42 16.43 22.27 -10.85
C CYS A 42 16.11 21.37 -12.06
N TYR A 43 16.49 20.09 -12.01
CA TYR A 43 16.39 19.21 -13.20
C TYR A 43 14.97 18.92 -13.65
N GLU A 44 13.95 19.03 -12.79
CA GLU A 44 12.55 18.86 -13.20
C GLU A 44 12.18 19.77 -14.40
N CYS A 45 12.81 20.96 -14.50
CA CYS A 45 12.54 21.96 -15.54
C CYS A 45 13.75 22.35 -16.40
N HIS A 46 14.99 22.04 -15.99
CA HIS A 46 16.24 22.44 -16.67
C HIS A 46 17.10 21.24 -17.11
N SER A 47 16.46 20.13 -17.46
CA SER A 47 17.07 18.89 -18.01
C SER A 47 16.25 18.38 -19.21
N PRO A 48 16.78 17.48 -20.07
CA PRO A 48 16.17 17.13 -21.36
C PRO A 48 14.90 16.27 -21.24
N ASP A 49 14.66 15.65 -20.08
CA ASP A 49 13.55 14.71 -19.87
C ASP A 49 12.16 15.39 -19.90
N LYS A 50 12.11 16.73 -19.94
CA LYS A 50 10.89 17.55 -20.05
C LYS A 50 11.11 18.83 -20.88
N LYS A 51 10.06 19.64 -21.05
CA LYS A 51 10.15 20.97 -21.67
C LYS A 51 11.11 21.86 -20.86
N VAL A 52 12.29 22.10 -21.42
CA VAL A 52 13.34 22.95 -20.83
C VAL A 52 12.83 24.38 -20.73
N LYS A 53 12.78 24.93 -19.51
CA LYS A 53 12.33 26.31 -19.28
C LYS A 53 13.46 27.31 -19.55
N GLY A 54 13.15 28.39 -20.27
CA GLY A 54 14.08 29.49 -20.56
C GLY A 54 15.33 29.08 -21.35
N GLY A 55 15.27 28.00 -22.12
CA GLY A 55 16.40 27.49 -22.91
C GLY A 55 17.61 27.00 -22.10
N LEU A 56 17.52 27.03 -20.76
CA LEU A 56 18.65 26.81 -19.86
C LEU A 56 18.76 25.33 -19.44
N ARG A 57 19.96 24.77 -19.64
CA ARG A 57 20.33 23.42 -19.18
C ARG A 57 21.26 23.51 -17.98
N LEU A 58 20.90 22.85 -16.88
CA LEU A 58 21.70 22.82 -15.64
C LEU A 58 22.30 21.44 -15.35
N ASP A 59 21.96 20.43 -16.14
CA ASP A 59 22.37 19.03 -16.00
C ASP A 59 23.76 18.74 -16.59
N ILE A 60 24.26 19.61 -17.47
CA ILE A 60 25.58 19.54 -18.10
C ILE A 60 26.31 20.87 -17.98
N ARG A 61 27.66 20.85 -17.95
CA ARG A 61 28.47 22.06 -17.83
C ARG A 61 28.23 23.03 -19.00
N ASP A 62 28.33 22.50 -20.22
CA ASP A 62 28.17 23.29 -21.44
C ASP A 62 26.79 23.97 -21.52
N GLY A 63 25.79 23.40 -20.83
CA GLY A 63 24.44 23.94 -20.75
C GLY A 63 24.37 25.29 -20.03
N TRP A 64 24.97 25.39 -18.84
CA TRP A 64 24.94 26.64 -18.09
C TRP A 64 26.03 27.61 -18.57
N VAL A 65 27.12 27.11 -19.15
CA VAL A 65 28.14 27.93 -19.82
C VAL A 65 27.56 28.64 -21.04
N LYS A 66 26.75 27.94 -21.84
CA LYS A 66 26.02 28.55 -22.97
C LYS A 66 24.99 29.59 -22.52
N GLY A 67 24.38 29.37 -21.35
CA GLY A 67 23.31 30.21 -20.83
C GLY A 67 21.93 29.87 -21.42
N GLY A 68 20.93 30.64 -21.02
CA GLY A 68 19.55 30.47 -21.48
C GLY A 68 19.12 31.55 -22.48
N ASP A 69 17.82 31.58 -22.78
CA ASP A 69 17.22 32.54 -23.72
C ASP A 69 17.42 34.01 -23.27
N THR A 70 17.64 34.22 -21.96
CA THR A 70 17.84 35.53 -21.32
C THR A 70 19.33 35.87 -21.13
N GLY A 71 20.24 35.07 -21.70
CA GLY A 71 21.69 35.30 -21.63
C GLY A 71 22.44 34.39 -20.63
N PRO A 72 23.64 34.79 -20.19
CA PRO A 72 24.49 33.99 -19.32
C PRO A 72 23.80 33.67 -17.99
N ALA A 73 23.65 32.38 -17.67
CA ALA A 73 23.00 31.97 -16.44
C ALA A 73 23.90 32.15 -15.21
N ILE A 74 25.20 31.91 -15.38
CA ILE A 74 26.21 31.98 -14.33
C ILE A 74 27.39 32.78 -14.84
N VAL A 75 27.86 33.72 -14.02
CA VAL A 75 29.11 34.47 -14.20
C VAL A 75 30.10 33.95 -13.16
N PRO A 76 31.08 33.11 -13.54
CA PRO A 76 32.05 32.55 -12.62
C PRO A 76 32.75 33.61 -11.76
N GLY A 77 32.77 33.41 -10.44
CA GLY A 77 33.36 34.34 -9.47
C GLY A 77 32.44 35.48 -9.04
N GLU A 78 31.31 35.70 -9.72
CA GLU A 78 30.44 36.86 -9.52
C GLU A 78 28.97 36.47 -9.27
N PRO A 79 28.63 36.06 -8.03
CA PRO A 79 27.25 35.67 -7.68
C PRO A 79 26.21 36.74 -7.94
N ASP A 80 26.52 38.02 -7.68
CA ASP A 80 25.56 39.11 -7.84
C ASP A 80 25.28 39.48 -9.30
N LYS A 81 26.19 39.13 -10.23
CA LYS A 81 25.98 39.27 -11.68
C LYS A 81 25.38 38.02 -12.33
N SER A 82 25.22 36.94 -11.58
CA SER A 82 24.71 35.66 -12.08
C SER A 82 23.18 35.62 -12.04
N LEU A 83 22.54 35.50 -13.22
CA LEU A 83 21.08 35.42 -13.33
C LEU A 83 20.48 34.27 -12.51
N LEU A 84 21.17 33.12 -12.45
CA LEU A 84 20.76 31.98 -11.63
C LEU A 84 20.58 32.38 -10.15
N ILE A 85 21.56 33.12 -9.59
CA ILE A 85 21.55 33.54 -8.19
C ILE A 85 20.45 34.59 -7.96
N SER A 86 20.28 35.54 -8.88
CA SER A 86 19.16 36.50 -8.83
C SER A 86 17.80 35.79 -8.81
N ALA A 87 17.65 34.77 -9.64
CA ALA A 87 16.40 34.02 -9.80
C ALA A 87 16.04 33.19 -8.57
N VAL A 88 17.01 32.53 -7.93
CA VAL A 88 16.76 31.75 -6.69
C VAL A 88 16.58 32.62 -5.45
N ARG A 89 17.16 33.82 -5.45
CA ARG A 89 16.94 34.82 -4.40
C ARG A 89 15.60 35.54 -4.52
N TYR A 90 14.93 35.44 -5.68
CA TYR A 90 13.71 36.16 -6.03
C TYR A 90 13.91 37.69 -6.03
N LYS A 91 15.09 38.15 -6.47
CA LYS A 91 15.39 39.60 -6.54
C LYS A 91 14.56 40.31 -7.62
N ASP A 92 14.27 39.59 -8.70
CA ASP A 92 13.39 40.04 -9.78
C ASP A 92 12.02 39.36 -9.65
N ARG A 93 10.94 40.12 -9.87
CA ARG A 93 9.57 39.61 -9.81
C ARG A 93 9.19 38.80 -11.04
N ASP A 94 9.82 39.08 -12.17
CA ASP A 94 9.55 38.43 -13.46
C ASP A 94 10.49 37.24 -13.72
N LEU A 95 11.54 37.08 -12.90
CA LEU A 95 12.51 36.00 -12.97
C LEU A 95 12.67 35.31 -11.61
N GLN A 96 11.66 34.54 -11.19
CA GLN A 96 11.66 33.78 -9.92
C GLN A 96 11.70 32.28 -10.17
N MET A 97 12.73 31.60 -9.67
CA MET A 97 12.86 30.15 -9.79
C MET A 97 13.31 29.51 -8.47
N PRO A 98 12.69 28.41 -8.01
CA PRO A 98 11.61 27.65 -8.64
C PRO A 98 10.20 28.24 -8.44
N GLU A 99 9.40 28.44 -9.50
CA GLU A 99 8.04 29.04 -9.47
C GLU A 99 7.09 28.57 -8.35
N LYS A 100 7.21 27.31 -7.91
CA LYS A 100 6.33 26.72 -6.89
C LYS A 100 6.65 27.23 -5.49
N ARG A 101 7.95 27.38 -5.15
CA ARG A 101 8.43 27.74 -3.81
C ARG A 101 9.90 28.16 -3.87
N LYS A 102 10.23 29.26 -3.20
CA LYS A 102 11.62 29.73 -3.01
C LYS A 102 12.45 28.68 -2.27
N LEU A 103 13.70 28.52 -2.66
CA LEU A 103 14.65 27.67 -1.95
C LEU A 103 14.92 28.21 -0.53
N PRO A 104 15.22 27.35 0.45
CA PRO A 104 15.75 27.77 1.75
C PRO A 104 17.05 28.55 1.59
N ASP A 105 17.31 29.50 2.49
CA ASP A 105 18.49 30.37 2.40
C ASP A 105 19.81 29.59 2.46
N GLU A 106 19.84 28.45 3.16
CA GLU A 106 21.00 27.53 3.20
C GLU A 106 21.32 26.91 1.83
N GLU A 107 20.29 26.50 1.07
CA GLU A 107 20.46 25.95 -0.29
C GLU A 107 20.90 27.05 -1.26
N ILE A 108 20.39 28.26 -1.10
CA ILE A 108 20.81 29.43 -1.88
C ILE A 108 22.29 29.74 -1.60
N ALA A 109 22.72 29.72 -0.34
CA ALA A 109 24.10 29.97 0.05
C ALA A 109 25.09 28.98 -0.58
N ILE A 110 24.70 27.71 -0.75
CA ILE A 110 25.50 26.69 -1.46
C ILE A 110 25.71 27.09 -2.92
N LEU A 111 24.66 27.53 -3.62
CA LEU A 111 24.77 27.97 -5.01
C LEU A 111 25.63 29.22 -5.14
N GLU A 112 25.48 30.17 -4.22
CA GLU A 112 26.30 31.38 -4.18
C GLU A 112 27.79 31.07 -3.97
N GLN A 113 28.09 30.19 -3.03
CA GLN A 113 29.44 29.75 -2.76
C GLN A 113 30.05 29.06 -3.99
N TRP A 114 29.30 28.18 -4.65
CA TRP A 114 29.74 27.55 -5.89
C TRP A 114 30.09 28.55 -6.98
N VAL A 115 29.22 29.54 -7.22
CA VAL A 115 29.50 30.59 -8.20
C VAL A 115 30.72 31.41 -7.80
N LYS A 116 30.85 31.76 -6.51
CA LYS A 116 32.00 32.50 -5.97
C LYS A 116 33.32 31.75 -6.15
N MET A 117 33.30 30.41 -6.11
CA MET A 117 34.45 29.55 -6.36
C MET A 117 34.83 29.44 -7.85
N GLY A 118 34.15 30.17 -8.74
CA GLY A 118 34.37 30.09 -10.19
C GLY A 118 33.51 29.04 -10.89
N ALA A 119 32.43 28.59 -10.24
CA ALA A 119 31.52 27.55 -10.74
C ALA A 119 32.26 26.29 -11.27
N PRO A 120 33.15 25.67 -10.46
CA PRO A 120 33.82 24.44 -10.84
C PRO A 120 32.79 23.34 -11.14
N ASP A 121 32.93 22.69 -12.29
CA ASP A 121 32.00 21.67 -12.77
C ASP A 121 32.76 20.58 -13.54
N PRO A 122 32.80 19.34 -13.02
CA PRO A 122 33.52 18.23 -13.63
C PRO A 122 32.77 17.61 -14.82
N ARG A 123 31.56 18.08 -15.17
CA ARG A 123 30.73 17.52 -16.24
C ARG A 123 31.13 18.04 -17.63
N THR A 124 32.33 17.73 -18.10
CA THR A 124 32.79 18.09 -19.46
C THR A 124 32.36 17.04 -20.49
N GLY A 125 31.65 17.44 -21.56
CA GLY A 125 31.52 16.74 -22.84
C GLY A 125 30.94 15.31 -22.86
N THR A 126 29.74 15.20 -23.44
CA THR A 126 28.89 13.98 -23.52
C THR A 126 28.40 13.51 -22.15
N VAL A 127 27.13 13.13 -22.09
CA VAL A 127 26.43 12.73 -20.87
C VAL A 127 27.27 11.67 -20.14
N VAL A 128 28.04 12.08 -19.12
CA VAL A 128 28.31 11.19 -18.00
C VAL A 128 26.93 10.90 -17.49
N ALA A 129 26.40 9.74 -17.88
CA ALA A 129 25.13 9.21 -17.39
C ALA A 129 25.08 9.61 -15.94
N ALA A 130 24.16 10.53 -15.61
CA ALA A 130 24.07 11.10 -14.30
C ALA A 130 24.23 9.93 -13.33
N ALA A 131 25.22 10.01 -12.42
CA ALA A 131 25.25 9.12 -11.28
C ALA A 131 23.80 9.08 -10.79
N ALA A 132 23.22 7.87 -10.86
CA ALA A 132 21.77 7.66 -10.90
C ALA A 132 21.10 8.65 -9.94
N PRO A 133 20.06 9.38 -10.38
CA PRO A 133 19.50 10.49 -9.62
C PRO A 133 19.45 10.08 -8.17
N ALA A 134 20.08 10.85 -7.26
CA ALA A 134 20.09 10.59 -5.82
C ALA A 134 18.67 10.14 -5.49
N THR A 135 18.53 8.83 -5.26
CA THR A 135 17.24 8.14 -5.38
C THR A 135 16.27 8.93 -4.55
N LYS A 136 15.21 9.50 -5.18
CA LYS A 136 14.13 10.19 -4.49
C LYS A 136 13.95 9.49 -3.17
N LYS A 137 14.32 10.14 -2.06
CA LYS A 137 14.51 9.53 -0.73
C LYS A 137 13.52 8.38 -0.61
N GLN A 138 13.99 7.15 -0.78
CA GLN A 138 13.07 6.04 -1.01
C GLN A 138 12.17 5.96 0.22
N VAL A 139 10.91 6.34 0.07
CA VAL A 139 9.94 6.26 1.16
C VAL A 139 9.53 4.80 1.19
N GLY A 140 10.17 4.03 2.06
CA GLY A 140 9.96 2.58 2.20
C GLY A 140 11.21 1.76 1.92
N LEU A 141 11.04 0.43 1.95
CA LEU A 141 12.12 -0.54 1.74
C LEU A 141 12.69 -0.43 0.32
N SER A 142 14.02 -0.49 0.18
CA SER A 142 14.68 -0.69 -1.12
C SER A 142 14.20 -1.97 -1.79
N ILE A 143 14.34 -2.12 -3.11
CA ILE A 143 14.00 -3.39 -3.79
C ILE A 143 14.82 -4.55 -3.19
N ALA A 144 16.08 -4.31 -2.83
CA ALA A 144 16.93 -5.30 -2.19
C ALA A 144 16.43 -5.69 -0.79
N GLU A 145 15.93 -4.73 -0.01
CA GLU A 145 15.32 -5.00 1.31
C GLU A 145 13.93 -5.63 1.18
N GLY A 146 13.14 -5.20 0.19
CA GLY A 146 11.81 -5.74 -0.11
C GLY A 146 11.88 -7.22 -0.47
N LYS A 147 12.92 -7.66 -1.20
CA LYS A 147 13.16 -9.09 -1.49
C LYS A 147 13.42 -9.94 -0.23
N LYS A 148 13.74 -9.33 0.91
CA LYS A 148 13.89 -10.03 2.20
C LYS A 148 12.57 -10.12 2.98
N PHE A 149 11.51 -9.47 2.51
CA PHE A 149 10.20 -9.54 3.15
C PHE A 149 9.65 -10.95 3.04
N TRP A 150 8.96 -11.42 4.09
CA TRP A 150 8.60 -12.83 4.28
C TRP A 150 7.85 -13.45 3.10
N CYS A 151 7.04 -12.67 2.35
CA CYS A 151 6.28 -13.19 1.21
C CYS A 151 7.12 -13.44 -0.05
N TYR A 152 8.36 -12.94 -0.09
CA TYR A 152 9.31 -13.12 -1.21
C TYR A 152 10.43 -14.11 -0.89
N VAL A 153 10.47 -14.64 0.33
CA VAL A 153 11.45 -15.65 0.76
C VAL A 153 10.80 -17.04 0.64
N PRO A 154 11.51 -18.06 0.11
CA PRO A 154 10.99 -19.42 0.08
C PRO A 154 10.55 -19.92 1.47
N VAL A 155 9.42 -20.63 1.52
CA VAL A 155 8.93 -21.25 2.75
C VAL A 155 9.88 -22.39 3.13
N ASN A 156 10.49 -22.28 4.30
CA ASN A 156 11.31 -23.33 4.89
C ASN A 156 10.52 -24.06 5.98
N ASN A 157 10.84 -25.32 6.25
CA ASN A 157 10.24 -26.09 7.34
C ASN A 157 11.15 -26.03 8.58
N PRO A 158 10.94 -25.11 9.54
CA PRO A 158 11.80 -24.95 10.70
C PRO A 158 11.69 -26.14 11.65
N ALA A 159 12.76 -26.39 12.41
CA ALA A 159 12.72 -27.37 13.49
C ALA A 159 11.71 -26.94 14.56
N ILE A 160 10.90 -27.90 15.02
CA ILE A 160 9.90 -27.68 16.08
C ILE A 160 10.65 -27.39 17.39
N PRO A 161 10.39 -26.27 18.07
CA PRO A 161 11.10 -25.93 19.29
C PRO A 161 10.70 -26.84 20.46
N ALA A 162 11.67 -27.08 21.35
CA ALA A 162 11.41 -27.69 22.65
C ALA A 162 10.79 -26.65 23.59
N VAL A 163 9.81 -27.09 24.38
CA VAL A 163 9.06 -26.27 25.35
C VAL A 163 9.09 -26.94 26.71
N LYS A 164 8.96 -26.15 27.79
CA LYS A 164 8.95 -26.66 29.16
C LYS A 164 7.61 -27.31 29.49
N ASP A 165 6.49 -26.65 29.16
CA ASP A 165 5.16 -27.24 29.27
C ASP A 165 4.82 -28.01 27.99
N THR A 166 4.95 -29.32 28.05
CA THR A 166 4.63 -30.21 26.92
C THR A 166 3.15 -30.57 26.83
N ALA A 167 2.34 -30.26 27.85
CA ALA A 167 0.92 -30.63 27.90
C ALA A 167 0.02 -29.55 27.29
N TRP A 168 0.45 -28.28 27.32
CA TRP A 168 -0.31 -27.16 26.75
C TRP A 168 -0.44 -27.14 25.21
N PRO A 169 0.62 -27.46 24.42
CA PRO A 169 0.52 -27.45 22.96
C PRO A 169 -0.44 -28.53 22.44
N ARG A 170 -1.39 -28.16 21.58
CA ARG A 170 -2.31 -29.10 20.90
C ARG A 170 -1.77 -29.53 19.53
N SER A 171 -0.96 -28.67 18.92
CA SER A 171 -0.31 -28.88 17.63
C SER A 171 1.15 -28.42 17.67
N ASP A 172 1.92 -28.74 16.62
CA ASP A 172 3.31 -28.28 16.52
C ASP A 172 3.41 -26.76 16.39
N ILE A 173 2.39 -26.09 15.85
CA ILE A 173 2.33 -24.61 15.76
C ILE A 173 2.31 -24.00 17.17
N ASP A 174 1.56 -24.61 18.09
CA ASP A 174 1.46 -24.13 19.47
C ASP A 174 2.82 -24.16 20.18
N ARG A 175 3.72 -25.09 19.81
CA ARG A 175 5.08 -25.13 20.36
C ARG A 175 5.89 -23.89 19.98
N PHE A 176 5.72 -23.36 18.77
CA PHE A 176 6.38 -22.11 18.35
C PHE A 176 5.89 -20.90 19.15
N ILE A 177 4.59 -20.85 19.45
CA ILE A 177 3.98 -19.79 20.26
C ILE A 177 4.46 -19.91 21.71
N LEU A 178 4.34 -21.10 22.29
CA LEU A 178 4.71 -21.37 23.68
C LEU A 178 6.20 -21.13 23.93
N ALA A 179 7.08 -21.55 23.01
CA ALA A 179 8.51 -21.28 23.12
C ALA A 179 8.82 -19.77 23.25
N LYS A 180 8.07 -18.91 22.54
CA LYS A 180 8.21 -17.45 22.66
C LYS A 180 7.64 -16.91 23.97
N ILE A 181 6.51 -17.44 24.43
CA ILE A 181 5.89 -17.08 25.72
C ILE A 181 6.83 -17.45 26.88
N GLU A 182 7.35 -18.68 26.90
CA GLU A 182 8.28 -19.17 27.93
C GLU A 182 9.61 -18.41 27.93
N ALA A 183 10.14 -18.09 26.75
CA ALA A 183 11.36 -17.27 26.61
C ALA A 183 11.16 -15.84 27.12
N ALA A 184 9.93 -15.31 27.05
CA ALA A 184 9.55 -14.02 27.62
C ALA A 184 9.18 -14.12 29.12
N HIS A 185 9.30 -15.29 29.75
CA HIS A 185 8.89 -15.55 31.13
C HIS A 185 7.40 -15.27 31.40
N LEU A 186 6.56 -15.41 30.37
CA LEU A 186 5.12 -15.25 30.46
C LEU A 186 4.43 -16.61 30.61
N GLN A 187 3.15 -16.56 30.99
CA GLN A 187 2.27 -17.72 31.01
C GLN A 187 1.18 -17.54 29.95
N PRO A 188 0.73 -18.63 29.31
CA PRO A 188 -0.40 -18.56 28.41
C PRO A 188 -1.66 -18.02 29.09
N ALA A 189 -2.47 -17.27 28.34
CA ALA A 189 -3.80 -16.89 28.79
C ALA A 189 -4.70 -18.14 28.93
N PRO A 190 -5.65 -18.14 29.89
CA PRO A 190 -6.64 -19.20 29.97
C PRO A 190 -7.53 -19.22 28.73
N ASP A 191 -8.11 -20.39 28.42
CA ASP A 191 -9.08 -20.52 27.35
C ASP A 191 -10.29 -19.58 27.60
N ALA A 192 -10.86 -19.04 26.51
CA ALA A 192 -12.06 -18.22 26.59
C ALA A 192 -13.24 -19.00 27.18
N SER A 193 -14.25 -18.32 27.73
CA SER A 193 -15.50 -19.02 28.04
C SER A 193 -16.20 -19.45 26.74
N PRO A 194 -17.02 -20.51 26.74
CA PRO A 194 -17.76 -20.91 25.54
C PRO A 194 -18.66 -19.81 24.97
N GLU A 195 -19.25 -18.97 25.82
CA GLU A 195 -20.06 -17.81 25.42
C GLU A 195 -19.21 -16.76 24.69
N ALA A 196 -18.00 -16.49 25.19
CA ALA A 196 -17.08 -15.59 24.53
C ALA A 196 -16.60 -16.18 23.20
N LEU A 197 -16.35 -17.49 23.15
CA LEU A 197 -15.89 -18.19 21.95
C LEU A 197 -16.94 -18.16 20.83
N VAL A 198 -18.19 -18.55 21.10
CA VAL A 198 -19.25 -18.54 20.07
C VAL A 198 -19.43 -17.14 19.51
N ARG A 199 -19.41 -16.11 20.35
CA ARG A 199 -19.51 -14.72 19.89
C ARG A 199 -18.35 -14.32 18.99
N ARG A 200 -17.10 -14.64 19.36
CA ARG A 200 -15.91 -14.34 18.56
C ARG A 200 -16.00 -15.01 17.18
N VAL A 201 -16.27 -16.31 17.16
CA VAL A 201 -16.35 -17.10 15.91
C VAL A 201 -17.40 -16.53 14.94
N TYR A 202 -18.57 -16.15 15.45
CA TYR A 202 -19.62 -15.50 14.66
C TYR A 202 -19.16 -14.16 14.06
N TYR A 203 -18.55 -13.27 14.86
CA TYR A 203 -18.01 -12.01 14.36
C TYR A 203 -16.86 -12.21 13.37
N ASP A 204 -15.99 -13.18 13.62
CA ASP A 204 -14.80 -13.41 12.82
C ASP A 204 -15.13 -13.99 11.44
N LEU A 205 -16.10 -14.92 11.38
CA LEU A 205 -16.46 -15.62 10.15
C LEU A 205 -17.51 -14.88 9.33
N ILE A 206 -18.58 -14.37 9.96
CA ILE A 206 -19.72 -13.79 9.25
C ILE A 206 -20.02 -12.32 9.63
N GLY A 207 -19.29 -11.74 10.60
CA GLY A 207 -19.41 -10.32 10.96
C GLY A 207 -20.67 -9.96 11.77
N LEU A 208 -21.52 -10.93 12.10
CA LEU A 208 -22.77 -10.74 12.84
C LEU A 208 -22.70 -11.43 14.21
N PRO A 209 -23.38 -10.93 15.25
CA PRO A 209 -23.49 -11.65 16.52
C PRO A 209 -24.40 -12.88 16.41
N PRO A 210 -24.18 -13.93 17.23
CA PRO A 210 -25.12 -15.04 17.35
C PRO A 210 -26.40 -14.60 18.06
N THR A 211 -27.51 -15.28 17.78
CA THR A 211 -28.76 -15.14 18.56
C THR A 211 -28.62 -15.83 19.92
N PRO A 212 -29.46 -15.47 20.91
CA PRO A 212 -29.50 -16.17 22.19
C PRO A 212 -29.70 -17.68 22.05
N GLU A 213 -30.56 -18.12 21.12
CA GLU A 213 -30.84 -19.54 20.87
C GLU A 213 -29.63 -20.29 20.31
N GLU A 214 -28.84 -19.63 19.45
CA GLU A 214 -27.60 -20.18 18.90
C GLU A 214 -26.51 -20.31 19.97
N ILE A 215 -26.40 -19.32 20.87
CA ILE A 215 -25.50 -19.39 22.04
C ILE A 215 -25.90 -20.59 22.90
N ASP A 216 -27.17 -20.68 23.29
CA ASP A 216 -27.67 -21.77 24.14
C ASP A 216 -27.47 -23.14 23.48
N ALA A 217 -27.67 -23.24 22.16
CA ALA A 217 -27.43 -24.47 21.41
C ALA A 217 -25.95 -24.87 21.46
N PHE A 218 -25.04 -23.93 21.28
CA PHE A 218 -23.61 -24.16 21.39
C PHE A 218 -23.20 -24.60 22.80
N LEU A 219 -23.69 -23.89 23.84
CA LEU A 219 -23.41 -24.25 25.24
C LEU A 219 -23.86 -25.67 25.58
N ARG A 220 -25.08 -26.05 25.16
CA ARG A 220 -25.59 -27.42 25.33
C ARG A 220 -24.75 -28.46 24.57
N ALA A 221 -24.29 -28.12 23.37
CA ALA A 221 -23.44 -29.00 22.58
C ALA A 221 -22.07 -29.23 23.24
N CYS A 222 -21.52 -28.23 23.93
CA CYS A 222 -20.26 -28.34 24.65
C CYS A 222 -20.37 -29.12 25.98
N SER A 223 -21.53 -29.16 26.62
CA SER A 223 -21.71 -29.82 27.93
C SER A 223 -21.61 -31.34 27.84
N ASP A 224 -20.73 -31.95 28.65
CA ASP A 224 -20.71 -33.39 28.90
C ASP A 224 -21.90 -33.71 29.81
N GLY A 225 -22.96 -34.32 29.28
CA GLY A 225 -24.26 -34.48 29.95
C GLY A 225 -24.29 -35.36 31.21
N LYS A 226 -23.43 -35.13 32.19
CA LYS A 226 -23.64 -35.55 33.58
C LYS A 226 -24.56 -34.54 34.26
N ASP A 227 -25.85 -34.66 33.97
CA ASP A 227 -26.84 -34.45 35.01
C ASP A 227 -26.80 -35.71 35.88
N ASP A 228 -25.98 -35.73 36.94
CA ASP A 228 -26.24 -36.67 38.02
C ASP A 228 -27.50 -36.17 38.73
N GLY A 229 -28.64 -36.75 38.37
CA GLY A 229 -29.95 -36.37 38.89
C GLY A 229 -30.09 -36.55 40.41
N THR A 230 -29.39 -35.77 41.21
CA THR A 230 -29.45 -35.76 42.66
C THR A 230 -29.30 -34.32 43.14
N THR A 231 -30.36 -33.86 43.81
CA THR A 231 -30.54 -32.57 44.52
C THR A 231 -30.63 -31.35 43.60
N GLY A 232 -31.75 -30.61 43.51
CA GLY A 232 -32.77 -30.34 44.52
C GLY A 232 -32.73 -28.84 44.79
N GLN A 233 -33.67 -28.11 44.18
CA GLN A 233 -34.18 -26.77 44.51
C GLN A 233 -33.21 -25.65 44.97
N SER A 234 -33.46 -24.49 44.33
CA SER A 234 -33.02 -23.13 44.68
C SER A 234 -31.55 -22.79 44.53
N ASP A 235 -31.20 -22.27 43.35
CA ASP A 235 -30.21 -21.20 43.20
C ASP A 235 -30.50 -20.43 41.90
N THR A 236 -31.59 -19.65 41.90
CA THR A 236 -31.90 -18.67 40.85
C THR A 236 -31.14 -17.34 41.02
N GLU A 237 -30.11 -17.27 41.87
CA GLU A 237 -29.38 -16.03 42.16
C GLU A 237 -27.85 -16.26 42.29
N ARG A 238 -27.22 -16.62 41.17
CA ARG A 238 -25.87 -16.16 40.75
C ARG A 238 -25.53 -16.85 39.44
N GLY A 239 -25.30 -16.08 38.39
CA GLY A 239 -24.95 -16.55 37.04
C GLY A 239 -23.63 -17.33 36.98
N ARG A 240 -23.62 -18.56 37.48
CA ARG A 240 -22.56 -19.53 37.31
C ARG A 240 -23.12 -20.70 36.52
N GLN A 241 -22.97 -20.60 35.20
CA GLN A 241 -23.21 -21.68 34.26
C GLN A 241 -22.30 -22.89 34.62
N PRO A 242 -22.76 -24.13 34.42
CA PRO A 242 -21.95 -25.33 34.67
C PRO A 242 -20.63 -25.23 33.90
N GLY A 243 -19.53 -25.67 34.55
CA GLY A 243 -18.17 -25.49 34.05
C GLY A 243 -17.92 -26.26 32.76
N VAL A 244 -18.23 -25.66 31.61
CA VAL A 244 -17.90 -26.20 30.29
C VAL A 244 -16.41 -25.97 30.04
N SER A 245 -15.65 -27.06 30.00
CA SER A 245 -14.24 -27.03 29.60
C SER A 245 -14.13 -27.11 28.08
N LEU A 246 -13.63 -26.05 27.44
CA LEU A 246 -13.30 -26.05 26.01
C LEU A 246 -12.18 -27.01 25.62
N SER A 247 -11.58 -27.70 26.59
CA SER A 247 -10.59 -28.75 26.34
C SER A 247 -11.21 -30.14 26.17
N SER A 248 -12.54 -30.30 26.32
CA SER A 248 -13.19 -31.59 26.10
C SER A 248 -13.29 -31.91 24.59
N PRO A 249 -13.16 -33.19 24.19
CA PRO A 249 -13.34 -33.59 22.79
C PRO A 249 -14.72 -33.20 22.24
N LYS A 250 -15.75 -33.20 23.09
CA LYS A 250 -17.11 -32.81 22.72
C LYS A 250 -17.20 -31.32 22.41
N ALA A 251 -16.58 -30.46 23.22
CA ALA A 251 -16.52 -29.02 22.97
C ALA A 251 -15.74 -28.70 21.69
N HIS A 252 -14.66 -29.43 21.40
CA HIS A 252 -13.94 -29.31 20.12
C HIS A 252 -14.81 -29.69 18.92
N GLN A 253 -15.55 -30.79 19.02
CA GLN A 253 -16.46 -31.20 17.94
C GLN A 253 -17.59 -30.17 17.74
N ALA A 254 -18.22 -29.70 18.81
CA ALA A 254 -19.27 -28.69 18.74
C ALA A 254 -18.80 -27.39 18.06
N LEU A 255 -17.55 -26.98 18.33
CA LEU A 255 -16.95 -25.85 17.64
C LEU A 255 -16.68 -26.14 16.17
N ALA A 256 -16.12 -27.31 15.84
CA ALA A 256 -15.86 -27.68 14.45
C ALA A 256 -17.16 -27.66 13.64
N ASP A 257 -18.24 -28.25 14.17
CA ASP A 257 -19.56 -28.26 13.55
C ASP A 257 -20.12 -26.83 13.38
N LEU A 258 -19.95 -25.96 14.38
CA LEU A 258 -20.33 -24.56 14.29
C LEU A 258 -19.56 -23.82 13.20
N VAL A 259 -18.24 -24.01 13.13
CA VAL A 259 -17.39 -23.38 12.12
C VAL A 259 -17.81 -23.83 10.72
N ASP A 260 -18.02 -25.13 10.51
CA ASP A 260 -18.47 -25.68 9.24
C ASP A 260 -19.84 -25.10 8.84
N HIS A 261 -20.76 -24.95 9.81
CA HIS A 261 -22.06 -24.30 9.57
C HIS A 261 -21.92 -22.85 9.12
N LEU A 262 -21.06 -22.07 9.78
CA LEU A 262 -20.85 -20.66 9.46
C LEU A 262 -20.10 -20.46 8.13
N LEU A 263 -19.11 -21.31 7.83
CA LEU A 263 -18.42 -21.29 6.54
C LEU A 263 -19.35 -21.63 5.37
N ALA A 264 -20.36 -22.46 5.59
CA ALA A 264 -21.36 -22.82 4.58
C ALA A 264 -22.48 -21.78 4.41
N SER A 265 -22.52 -20.75 5.25
CA SER A 265 -23.55 -19.71 5.22
C SER A 265 -23.24 -18.66 4.15
N PRO A 266 -24.24 -18.14 3.40
CA PRO A 266 -24.02 -17.09 2.40
C PRO A 266 -23.35 -15.81 2.96
N GLN A 267 -23.59 -15.54 4.26
CA GLN A 267 -23.04 -14.39 4.97
C GLN A 267 -21.51 -14.47 5.10
N PHE A 268 -20.91 -15.66 5.04
CA PHE A 268 -19.46 -15.81 5.01
C PHE A 268 -18.86 -15.08 3.79
N GLY A 269 -19.38 -15.36 2.59
CA GLY A 269 -18.94 -14.69 1.37
C GLY A 269 -19.24 -13.20 1.34
N GLU A 270 -20.35 -12.77 1.95
CA GLU A 270 -20.66 -11.33 2.10
C GLU A 270 -19.60 -10.64 2.98
N ALA A 271 -19.29 -11.22 4.15
CA ALA A 271 -18.35 -10.65 5.11
C ALA A 271 -16.90 -10.63 4.58
N TRP A 272 -16.44 -11.73 3.98
CA TRP A 272 -15.08 -11.82 3.44
C TRP A 272 -14.95 -11.12 2.08
N GLY A 273 -16.00 -11.15 1.26
CA GLY A 273 -16.09 -10.41 0.02
C GLY A 273 -15.95 -8.91 0.25
N GLN A 274 -16.61 -8.35 1.28
CA GLN A 274 -16.43 -6.95 1.65
C GLN A 274 -14.97 -6.59 1.90
N ARG A 275 -14.24 -7.40 2.69
CA ARG A 275 -12.81 -7.16 2.99
C ARG A 275 -11.96 -7.10 1.72
N TRP A 276 -12.25 -7.98 0.76
CA TRP A 276 -11.57 -7.96 -0.54
C TRP A 276 -11.94 -6.70 -1.34
N LEU A 277 -13.22 -6.37 -1.41
CA LEU A 277 -13.73 -5.21 -2.16
C LEU A 277 -13.15 -3.90 -1.62
N ASP A 278 -12.93 -3.79 -0.32
CA ASP A 278 -12.25 -2.65 0.30
C ASP A 278 -10.80 -2.51 -0.21
N VAL A 279 -10.05 -3.61 -0.25
CA VAL A 279 -8.67 -3.66 -0.76
C VAL A 279 -8.62 -3.35 -2.26
N ALA A 280 -9.58 -3.87 -3.02
CA ALA A 280 -9.75 -3.60 -4.45
C ALA A 280 -10.25 -2.17 -4.72
N ARG A 281 -10.60 -1.40 -3.67
CA ARG A 281 -11.18 -0.06 -3.75
C ARG A 281 -12.44 -0.03 -4.62
N PHE A 282 -13.26 -1.07 -4.46
CA PHE A 282 -14.53 -1.19 -5.15
C PHE A 282 -15.44 -0.02 -4.79
N ALA A 283 -16.11 0.52 -5.81
CA ALA A 283 -17.18 1.48 -5.65
C ALA A 283 -18.18 1.28 -6.79
N GLU A 284 -19.47 1.51 -6.52
CA GLU A 284 -20.51 1.52 -7.57
C GLU A 284 -20.62 2.90 -8.24
N SER A 285 -19.79 3.86 -7.83
CA SER A 285 -19.75 5.18 -8.42
C SER A 285 -18.37 5.83 -8.32
N SER A 286 -18.13 6.87 -9.12
CA SER A 286 -16.86 7.61 -9.13
C SER A 286 -16.61 8.43 -7.85
N GLY A 287 -17.65 8.67 -7.04
CA GLY A 287 -17.64 9.67 -5.96
C GLY A 287 -17.51 11.12 -6.48
N GLY A 288 -17.82 12.10 -5.62
CA GLY A 288 -17.65 13.53 -5.91
C GLY A 288 -18.91 14.26 -6.45
N GLY A 289 -18.77 15.54 -6.82
CA GLY A 289 -19.92 16.40 -7.17
C GLY A 289 -20.62 16.08 -8.50
N ARG A 290 -19.95 15.34 -9.40
CA ARG A 290 -20.56 14.77 -10.62
C ARG A 290 -20.36 13.26 -10.60
N THR A 291 -21.09 12.60 -9.70
CA THR A 291 -21.06 11.15 -9.52
C THR A 291 -21.49 10.44 -10.80
N LEU A 292 -20.57 9.65 -11.37
CA LEU A 292 -20.90 8.68 -12.42
C LEU A 292 -21.22 7.34 -11.75
N LEU A 293 -22.36 6.75 -12.10
CA LEU A 293 -22.72 5.41 -11.66
C LEU A 293 -22.10 4.36 -12.59
N PHE A 294 -21.47 3.35 -12.00
CA PHE A 294 -20.95 2.21 -12.72
C PHE A 294 -22.03 1.13 -12.78
N LYS A 295 -22.89 1.21 -13.81
CA LYS A 295 -24.10 0.38 -13.96
C LYS A 295 -23.92 -1.14 -13.78
N ASP A 296 -22.73 -1.66 -14.09
CA ASP A 296 -22.42 -3.09 -14.06
C ASP A 296 -21.44 -3.46 -12.93
N ALA A 297 -21.05 -2.51 -12.06
CA ALA A 297 -20.10 -2.76 -10.97
C ALA A 297 -20.58 -3.83 -9.99
N TRP A 298 -21.89 -3.91 -9.75
CA TRP A 298 -22.49 -4.93 -8.89
C TRP A 298 -22.14 -6.36 -9.32
N ARG A 299 -21.91 -6.62 -10.62
CA ARG A 299 -21.51 -7.95 -11.12
C ARG A 299 -20.17 -8.39 -10.54
N TYR A 300 -19.23 -7.45 -10.38
CA TYR A 300 -17.93 -7.73 -9.76
C TYR A 300 -18.07 -8.01 -8.27
N ARG A 301 -18.90 -7.24 -7.55
CA ARG A 301 -19.22 -7.50 -6.14
C ARG A 301 -19.79 -8.91 -5.96
N ASP A 302 -20.81 -9.26 -6.73
CA ASP A 302 -21.51 -10.54 -6.61
C ASP A 302 -20.56 -11.70 -6.97
N TYR A 303 -19.74 -11.54 -8.01
CA TYR A 303 -18.69 -12.51 -8.33
C TYR A 303 -17.70 -12.74 -7.17
N VAL A 304 -17.24 -11.67 -6.51
CA VAL A 304 -16.32 -11.79 -5.37
C VAL A 304 -16.98 -12.54 -4.21
N ILE A 305 -18.23 -12.20 -3.88
CA ILE A 305 -19.00 -12.88 -2.82
C ILE A 305 -19.15 -14.38 -3.14
N GLU A 306 -19.56 -14.70 -4.37
CA GLU A 306 -19.73 -16.08 -4.82
C GLU A 306 -18.41 -16.85 -4.87
N ALA A 307 -17.29 -16.19 -5.18
CA ALA A 307 -15.98 -16.84 -5.18
C ALA A 307 -15.56 -17.28 -3.76
N PHE A 308 -15.85 -16.48 -2.74
CA PHE A 308 -15.63 -16.87 -1.35
C PHE A 308 -16.57 -18.00 -0.91
N ASN A 309 -17.87 -17.92 -1.22
CA ASN A 309 -18.85 -18.95 -0.85
C ASN A 309 -18.57 -20.30 -1.52
N HIS A 310 -17.99 -20.30 -2.74
CA HIS A 310 -17.62 -21.52 -3.45
C HIS A 310 -16.20 -22.02 -3.16
N ASP A 311 -15.47 -21.37 -2.25
CA ASP A 311 -14.07 -21.70 -1.94
C ASP A 311 -13.20 -21.78 -3.21
N VAL A 312 -13.29 -20.76 -4.07
CA VAL A 312 -12.48 -20.70 -5.29
C VAL A 312 -11.00 -20.66 -4.90
N PRO A 313 -10.14 -21.54 -5.45
CA PRO A 313 -8.73 -21.56 -5.12
C PRO A 313 -8.07 -20.20 -5.32
N PHE A 314 -7.26 -19.77 -4.34
CA PHE A 314 -6.69 -18.43 -4.33
C PHE A 314 -5.88 -18.08 -5.59
N ASP A 315 -5.16 -19.05 -6.16
CA ASP A 315 -4.40 -18.88 -7.40
C ASP A 315 -5.31 -18.63 -8.61
N ARG A 316 -6.45 -19.34 -8.66
CA ARG A 316 -7.48 -19.15 -9.68
C ARG A 316 -8.16 -17.80 -9.49
N PHE A 317 -8.62 -17.49 -8.29
CA PHE A 317 -9.27 -16.23 -7.95
C PHE A 317 -8.37 -15.05 -8.34
N THR A 318 -7.11 -15.04 -7.89
CA THR A 318 -6.15 -13.98 -8.22
C THR A 318 -5.89 -13.87 -9.73
N ARG A 319 -5.83 -14.99 -10.45
CA ARG A 319 -5.70 -14.97 -11.91
C ARG A 319 -6.91 -14.35 -12.59
N GLU A 320 -8.13 -14.69 -12.15
CA GLU A 320 -9.38 -14.11 -12.65
C GLU A 320 -9.44 -12.59 -12.40
N GLN A 321 -8.91 -12.11 -11.27
CA GLN A 321 -8.81 -10.68 -10.95
C GLN A 321 -7.86 -9.91 -11.88
N LEU A 322 -6.72 -10.51 -12.24
CA LEU A 322 -5.67 -9.86 -13.03
C LEU A 322 -5.89 -9.98 -14.54
N ALA A 323 -6.30 -11.16 -15.00
CA ALA A 323 -6.44 -11.47 -16.41
C ALA A 323 -7.82 -11.07 -16.96
N GLY A 324 -8.87 -11.09 -16.12
CA GLY A 324 -10.21 -10.68 -16.51
C GLY A 324 -10.69 -11.34 -17.82
N ASP A 325 -10.88 -10.52 -18.85
CA ASP A 325 -11.34 -10.92 -20.19
C ASP A 325 -10.29 -11.63 -21.06
N LEU A 326 -9.02 -11.64 -20.63
CA LEU A 326 -7.95 -12.37 -21.32
C LEU A 326 -7.98 -13.88 -21.06
N LEU A 327 -8.79 -14.36 -20.11
CA LEU A 327 -8.94 -15.78 -19.86
C LEU A 327 -9.76 -16.45 -20.97
N PRO A 328 -9.36 -17.65 -21.45
CA PRO A 328 -10.17 -18.41 -22.39
C PRO A 328 -11.57 -18.63 -21.81
N ARG A 329 -12.61 -18.33 -22.59
CA ARG A 329 -13.98 -18.72 -22.22
C ARG A 329 -14.01 -20.24 -22.15
N ALA A 330 -13.98 -20.80 -20.94
CA ALA A 330 -14.21 -22.22 -20.77
C ALA A 330 -15.57 -22.56 -21.39
N HIS A 331 -15.61 -23.53 -22.31
CA HIS A 331 -16.87 -24.10 -22.77
C HIS A 331 -17.59 -24.65 -21.53
N VAL A 332 -18.66 -23.98 -21.13
CA VAL A 332 -19.42 -24.28 -19.92
C VAL A 332 -20.09 -25.65 -20.07
N GLY A 333 -19.43 -26.69 -19.59
CA GLY A 333 -20.09 -27.92 -19.14
C GLY A 333 -20.81 -27.59 -17.84
N ARG A 334 -22.14 -27.79 -17.84
CA ARG A 334 -23.10 -27.55 -16.75
C ARG A 334 -22.47 -27.59 -15.34
N SER A 335 -22.34 -26.42 -14.72
CA SER A 335 -22.36 -26.16 -13.26
C SER A 335 -22.08 -24.69 -12.93
N ALA A 336 -21.72 -23.84 -13.89
CA ALA A 336 -21.74 -22.39 -13.72
C ALA A 336 -23.16 -21.85 -13.99
N PRO A 337 -23.71 -20.92 -13.17
CA PRO A 337 -24.92 -20.19 -13.54
C PRO A 337 -24.69 -19.48 -14.89
N PRO A 338 -25.72 -19.42 -15.75
CA PRO A 338 -25.54 -18.96 -17.12
C PRO A 338 -25.21 -17.46 -17.16
N ASP A 339 -24.16 -17.13 -17.90
CA ASP A 339 -23.82 -15.79 -18.40
C ASP A 339 -23.05 -14.81 -17.48
N HIS A 340 -22.02 -15.30 -16.79
CA HIS A 340 -21.02 -14.45 -16.12
C HIS A 340 -19.65 -14.60 -16.78
N GLY A 341 -19.48 -13.89 -17.89
CA GLY A 341 -18.26 -13.90 -18.70
C GLY A 341 -18.13 -12.64 -19.56
N HIS A 342 -18.29 -11.48 -18.94
CA HIS A 342 -17.77 -10.23 -19.45
C HIS A 342 -16.87 -9.64 -18.37
N GLY A 343 -15.56 -9.79 -18.56
CA GLY A 343 -14.58 -8.95 -17.88
C GLY A 343 -14.87 -7.47 -18.10
N PHE A 344 -14.25 -6.63 -17.31
CA PHE A 344 -14.24 -5.17 -17.44
C PHE A 344 -14.44 -4.72 -18.90
N PRO A 345 -15.55 -4.06 -19.28
CA PRO A 345 -15.66 -3.42 -20.58
C PRO A 345 -14.88 -2.10 -20.53
N GLY A 346 -13.56 -2.20 -20.57
CA GLY A 346 -12.71 -1.15 -21.11
C GLY A 346 -12.72 -1.26 -22.63
N ALA A 347 -13.43 -0.34 -23.29
CA ALA A 347 -13.34 -0.03 -24.71
C ALA A 347 -13.69 -1.17 -25.72
N ARG A 348 -14.83 -1.01 -26.40
CA ARG A 348 -15.09 -1.68 -27.68
C ARG A 348 -14.10 -1.16 -28.75
N PRO A 349 -13.40 -2.01 -29.53
CA PRO A 349 -12.50 -1.55 -30.59
C PRO A 349 -13.14 -1.08 -31.91
N ASP A 350 -14.47 -1.07 -32.08
CA ASP A 350 -15.08 -0.92 -33.42
C ASP A 350 -16.06 0.25 -33.63
N GLU A 351 -16.07 1.27 -32.75
CA GLU A 351 -16.98 2.42 -32.91
C GLU A 351 -16.27 3.79 -32.90
N LEU A 352 -15.00 3.82 -33.33
CA LEU A 352 -14.17 5.04 -33.44
C LEU A 352 -13.51 5.21 -34.83
N ARG A 353 -14.12 4.68 -35.89
CA ARG A 353 -13.68 4.87 -37.29
C ARG A 353 -14.67 5.61 -38.17
N ARG A 354 -15.59 6.40 -37.59
CA ARG A 354 -16.57 7.21 -38.33
C ARG A 354 -16.89 8.58 -37.72
N THR A 355 -15.97 9.22 -37.03
CA THR A 355 -16.05 10.67 -36.81
C THR A 355 -14.63 11.20 -36.69
N GLY A 356 -14.08 11.66 -37.81
CA GLY A 356 -12.82 12.38 -37.82
C GLY A 356 -13.00 13.69 -37.08
N GLN A 357 -12.52 13.78 -35.84
CA GLN A 357 -12.25 15.06 -35.20
C GLN A 357 -11.07 14.92 -34.23
N ALA A 358 -10.06 15.70 -34.58
CA ALA A 358 -8.77 15.94 -33.98
C ALA A 358 -8.70 15.87 -32.45
N THR A 359 -7.63 15.23 -31.99
CA THR A 359 -7.03 15.32 -30.66
C THR A 359 -6.68 16.77 -30.31
N ALA A 360 -7.23 17.29 -29.21
CA ALA A 360 -6.75 18.49 -28.52
C ALA A 360 -6.32 18.12 -27.09
N PRO A 361 -5.14 18.56 -26.61
CA PRO A 361 -4.61 18.16 -25.31
C PRO A 361 -5.28 18.90 -24.13
N LEU A 362 -5.49 18.15 -23.05
CA LEU A 362 -6.04 18.58 -21.76
C LEU A 362 -5.32 19.83 -21.20
N ARG A 363 -6.01 20.98 -21.21
CA ARG A 363 -5.66 22.15 -20.39
C ARG A 363 -6.03 21.89 -18.92
N ARG A 364 -5.04 21.88 -18.03
CA ARG A 364 -5.24 22.07 -16.60
C ARG A 364 -5.52 23.56 -16.33
N HIS A 365 -6.73 23.91 -15.90
CA HIS A 365 -7.00 25.20 -15.28
C HIS A 365 -6.67 25.17 -13.79
N ARG A 366 -5.88 26.14 -13.34
CA ARG A 366 -5.62 26.51 -11.94
C ARG A 366 -6.31 27.85 -11.63
N ARG A 367 -6.57 28.05 -10.32
CA ARG A 367 -7.02 29.28 -9.59
C ARG A 367 -8.54 29.47 -9.50
N ALA A 368 -9.12 30.05 -8.44
CA ALA A 368 -8.69 30.44 -7.09
C ALA A 368 -9.95 30.79 -6.27
N ASP A 369 -9.78 30.93 -4.95
CA ASP A 369 -10.71 31.29 -3.87
C ASP A 369 -11.85 32.30 -4.16
N ARG A 370 -13.02 32.08 -3.54
CA ARG A 370 -13.59 32.94 -2.46
C ARG A 370 -14.92 32.43 -1.89
N HIS A 371 -15.10 32.74 -0.61
CA HIS A 371 -16.19 32.44 0.34
C HIS A 371 -17.64 32.54 -0.14
N HIS A 372 -18.51 31.63 0.35
CA HIS A 372 -19.64 31.99 1.22
C HIS A 372 -20.24 30.78 1.96
N ARG A 373 -20.40 30.93 3.28
CA ARG A 373 -21.22 30.09 4.16
C ARG A 373 -22.69 30.32 3.81
N GLN A 374 -23.49 29.26 3.65
CA GLN A 374 -24.89 29.16 4.11
C GLN A 374 -25.22 27.67 4.33
N GLY A 375 -25.96 27.37 5.40
CA GLY A 375 -26.15 26.01 5.92
C GLY A 375 -27.51 25.37 5.66
N PHE A 376 -27.64 24.18 6.27
CA PHE A 376 -28.83 23.32 6.52
C PHE A 376 -29.36 22.45 5.37
N PRO A 377 -30.08 21.33 5.65
CA PRO A 377 -30.24 20.55 6.90
C PRO A 377 -29.93 19.02 6.73
N ARG A 378 -29.88 18.31 7.87
CA ARG A 378 -29.87 16.82 7.96
C ARG A 378 -31.19 16.22 7.47
N PRO A 379 -31.20 14.99 6.92
CA PRO A 379 -32.38 14.15 6.90
C PRO A 379 -32.18 12.90 7.77
N ASP A 380 -32.76 12.96 8.97
CA ASP A 380 -33.33 11.77 9.61
C ASP A 380 -34.60 11.35 8.84
N HIS A 381 -34.96 10.07 8.95
CA HIS A 381 -36.12 9.38 8.34
C HIS A 381 -36.01 8.91 6.88
N TRP A 382 -35.59 7.65 6.71
CA TRP A 382 -36.27 6.69 5.83
C TRP A 382 -36.21 5.27 6.44
N LEU A 383 -37.14 5.00 7.35
CA LEU A 383 -37.59 3.65 7.70
C LEU A 383 -38.94 3.46 7.00
N ARG A 384 -38.98 2.68 5.92
CA ARG A 384 -40.21 2.02 5.45
C ARG A 384 -39.89 0.62 4.98
N ALA A 385 -40.55 -0.31 5.65
CA ALA A 385 -40.54 -1.74 5.43
C ALA A 385 -40.97 -2.09 4.00
N VAL A 386 -40.33 -3.12 3.44
CA VAL A 386 -40.83 -3.87 2.28
C VAL A 386 -41.47 -5.16 2.82
N PRO A 387 -42.71 -5.51 2.44
CA PRO A 387 -43.41 -6.67 2.99
C PRO A 387 -42.78 -8.00 2.55
N ARG A 388 -42.66 -8.93 3.51
CA ARG A 388 -42.44 -10.36 3.29
C ARG A 388 -43.69 -10.99 2.67
N SER A 389 -43.71 -11.15 1.35
CA SER A 389 -44.63 -12.09 0.69
C SER A 389 -44.16 -12.42 -0.72
N GLN A 390 -43.17 -13.32 -0.84
CA GLN A 390 -43.04 -14.29 -1.93
C GLN A 390 -41.85 -15.23 -1.66
N ILE A 391 -42.00 -16.09 -0.65
CA ILE A 391 -41.19 -17.30 -0.52
C ILE A 391 -42.03 -18.42 -1.13
N ARG A 392 -41.71 -18.81 -2.37
CA ARG A 392 -42.17 -20.08 -2.93
C ARG A 392 -41.11 -21.14 -2.63
N SER A 393 -41.52 -22.10 -1.83
CA SER A 393 -40.84 -23.36 -1.57
C SER A 393 -40.72 -24.20 -2.84
N HIS A 394 -39.52 -24.72 -3.10
CA HIS A 394 -39.34 -25.92 -3.91
C HIS A 394 -38.44 -26.91 -3.16
N PRO A 395 -38.88 -28.17 -2.96
CA PRO A 395 -38.08 -29.21 -2.33
C PRO A 395 -37.44 -30.10 -3.41
N THR A 396 -36.12 -30.27 -3.34
CA THR A 396 -35.24 -31.34 -3.90
C THR A 396 -33.86 -30.71 -4.11
N ALA A 397 -32.72 -31.28 -3.76
CA ALA A 397 -32.36 -32.68 -3.64
C ALA A 397 -31.31 -32.89 -2.54
N ARG A 398 -31.54 -33.95 -1.78
CA ARG A 398 -30.58 -34.63 -0.93
C ARG A 398 -29.86 -35.65 -1.82
N LEU A 399 -28.59 -35.45 -2.12
CA LEU A 399 -27.57 -36.51 -2.26
C LEU A 399 -26.22 -35.93 -2.74
N LEU A 400 -25.15 -36.46 -2.16
CA LEU A 400 -23.75 -36.43 -2.64
C LEU A 400 -22.99 -35.10 -2.48
N ARG A 401 -22.46 -34.88 -1.27
CA ARG A 401 -21.07 -34.44 -1.08
C ARG A 401 -20.47 -35.10 0.16
N HIS A 402 -20.11 -36.38 0.02
CA HIS A 402 -18.98 -36.93 0.76
C HIS A 402 -17.72 -36.53 0.00
N GLY A 403 -17.04 -35.53 0.53
CA GLY A 403 -15.77 -35.02 0.04
C GLY A 403 -15.12 -34.20 1.13
N GLY A 404 -15.00 -34.81 2.32
CA GLY A 404 -14.19 -34.23 3.39
C GLY A 404 -12.75 -34.12 2.92
N HIS A 405 -12.15 -32.94 3.06
CA HIS A 405 -10.71 -32.80 2.97
C HIS A 405 -10.18 -31.87 4.08
N PRO A 406 -9.02 -32.20 4.67
CA PRO A 406 -8.69 -31.87 6.05
C PRO A 406 -7.82 -30.61 6.18
N ARG A 407 -8.04 -29.58 5.35
CA ARG A 407 -7.15 -28.42 5.29
C ARG A 407 -7.73 -27.09 5.80
N LEU A 408 -8.98 -27.08 6.27
CA LEU A 408 -9.58 -25.91 6.93
C LEU A 408 -9.76 -26.08 8.45
N HIS A 409 -9.57 -27.29 9.01
CA HIS A 409 -9.58 -27.51 10.46
C HIS A 409 -8.46 -26.78 11.23
N ALA A 410 -7.40 -26.33 10.55
CA ALA A 410 -6.30 -25.63 11.19
C ALA A 410 -6.60 -24.15 11.51
N HIS A 411 -7.59 -23.52 10.85
CA HIS A 411 -7.89 -22.10 11.07
C HIS A 411 -8.89 -21.84 12.21
N ALA A 412 -9.76 -22.80 12.50
CA ALA A 412 -10.67 -22.74 13.66
C ALA A 412 -9.91 -22.80 15.00
N ALA A 413 -8.76 -23.47 15.02
CA ALA A 413 -7.92 -23.59 16.21
C ALA A 413 -7.27 -22.26 16.65
N GLN A 414 -7.23 -21.26 15.77
CA GLN A 414 -6.48 -20.03 15.99
C GLN A 414 -7.34 -18.85 16.51
N LEU A 415 -8.67 -19.00 16.54
CA LEU A 415 -9.59 -18.05 17.17
C LEU A 415 -9.68 -18.22 18.70
N HIS A 416 -8.91 -19.16 19.27
CA HIS A 416 -9.06 -19.62 20.64
C HIS A 416 -8.26 -18.88 21.70
N ARG A 417 -7.32 -18.00 21.36
CA ARG A 417 -6.48 -17.31 22.35
C ARG A 417 -6.48 -15.81 22.12
#